data_AF-A0A821G7T8-F1
#
_entry.id   AF-A0A821G7T8-F1
#
_cell.length_a   1.000
_cell.length_b   1.000
_cell.length_c   1.000
_cell.angle_alpha   90.00
_cell.angle_beta   90.00
_cell.angle_gamma   90.00
#
_symmetry.space_group_name_H-M   'P 1'
#
loop_
_entity.id
_entity.type
_entity.pdbx_description
1 polymer ?
#
loop_
_entity_poly.entity_id
_entity_poly.type
_entity_poly.pdbx_seq_one_letter_code
_entity_poly.pdbx_strand_id
1 'polypeptide(L)'
;MTERVNRTLKAQIAIYAQRYPGIWEKELQKLAFAIRTSVNEITGDTPAYLNLGRDPILPLDLIINRPAPDPPPISPEHKFIQQYRTHLAHALRVTHHLVREHSKIQKLSQKAKYDRHTTNRQFFVGDLVWIEIPTPQINNTTITNKLRPKYQGP
;
A
#
# COMPACT_ATOMS: atom_id res chain seq x y z
N MET A 1 6.58 -3.27 -0.31
CA MET A 1 5.30 -2.58 0.04
C MET A 1 4.59 -2.08 -1.20
N THR A 2 5.23 -1.18 -1.98
CA THR A 2 4.74 -0.65 -3.27
C THR A 2 4.10 -1.71 -4.18
N GLU A 3 4.79 -2.82 -4.43
CA GLU A 3 4.26 -3.91 -5.27
C GLU A 3 2.96 -4.54 -4.75
N ARG A 4 2.83 -4.72 -3.42
CA ARG A 4 1.60 -5.26 -2.80
C ARG A 4 0.43 -4.28 -2.95
N VAL A 5 0.68 -2.96 -2.83
CA VAL A 5 -0.31 -1.92 -3.08
C VAL A 5 -0.69 -1.87 -4.58
N ASN A 6 0.28 -1.96 -5.48
CA ASN A 6 0.06 -2.01 -6.92
C ASN A 6 -0.75 -3.26 -7.32
N ARG A 7 -0.55 -4.40 -6.66
CA ARG A 7 -1.35 -5.61 -6.85
C ARG A 7 -2.81 -5.40 -6.43
N THR A 8 -3.05 -4.79 -5.28
CA THR A 8 -4.41 -4.44 -4.82
C THR A 8 -5.09 -3.44 -5.75
N LEU A 9 -4.39 -2.37 -6.15
CA LEU A 9 -4.87 -1.38 -7.13
C LEU A 9 -5.28 -2.06 -8.44
N LYS A 10 -4.40 -2.87 -9.04
CA LYS A 10 -4.68 -3.59 -10.29
C LYS A 10 -5.89 -4.52 -10.16
N ALA A 11 -6.03 -5.23 -9.03
CA ALA A 11 -7.18 -6.09 -8.79
C ALA A 11 -8.51 -5.29 -8.69
N GLN A 12 -8.52 -4.20 -7.93
CA GLN A 12 -9.70 -3.32 -7.81
C GLN A 12 -10.07 -2.68 -9.15
N ILE A 13 -9.09 -2.17 -9.90
CA ILE A 13 -9.28 -1.60 -11.24
C ILE A 13 -9.82 -2.67 -12.20
N ALA A 14 -9.30 -3.90 -12.17
CA ALA A 14 -9.76 -4.98 -13.04
C ALA A 14 -11.23 -5.38 -12.75
N ILE A 15 -11.60 -5.53 -11.48
CA ILE A 15 -12.99 -5.79 -11.07
C ILE A 15 -13.92 -4.67 -11.55
N TYR A 16 -13.48 -3.42 -11.39
CA TYR A 16 -14.28 -2.26 -11.81
C TYR A 16 -14.40 -2.16 -13.33
N ALA A 17 -13.31 -2.34 -14.07
CA ALA A 17 -13.28 -2.29 -15.53
C ALA A 17 -14.07 -3.44 -16.18
N GLN A 18 -14.14 -4.62 -15.54
CA GLN A 18 -15.01 -5.71 -15.97
C GLN A 18 -16.49 -5.33 -15.85
N ARG A 19 -16.87 -4.59 -14.81
CA ARG A 19 -18.26 -4.16 -14.56
C ARG A 19 -18.66 -2.93 -15.38
N TYR A 20 -17.73 -2.01 -15.63
CA TYR A 20 -17.95 -0.77 -16.36
C TYR A 20 -16.82 -0.52 -17.39
N PRO A 21 -16.86 -1.21 -18.55
CA PRO A 21 -15.87 -1.02 -19.61
C PRO A 21 -15.79 0.44 -20.06
N GLY A 22 -14.56 0.94 -20.29
CA GLY A 22 -14.32 2.30 -20.80
C GLY A 22 -14.50 3.46 -19.80
N ILE A 23 -14.93 3.22 -18.56
CA ILE A 23 -15.15 4.28 -17.55
C ILE A 23 -14.11 4.25 -16.41
N TRP A 24 -13.34 3.15 -16.28
CA TRP A 24 -12.40 2.89 -15.18
C TRP A 24 -11.42 4.04 -14.89
N GLU A 25 -10.99 4.80 -15.90
CA GLU A 25 -10.09 5.95 -15.76
C GLU A 25 -10.71 7.09 -14.90
N LYS A 26 -12.00 7.36 -15.09
CA LYS A 26 -12.74 8.39 -14.33
C LYS A 26 -12.93 7.99 -12.87
N GLU A 27 -12.92 6.70 -12.60
CA GLU A 27 -13.19 6.10 -11.29
C GLU A 27 -11.89 5.82 -10.51
N LEU A 28 -10.73 5.95 -11.16
CA LEU A 28 -9.40 5.77 -10.56
C LEU A 28 -9.19 6.64 -9.32
N GLN A 29 -9.69 7.89 -9.32
CA GLN A 29 -9.61 8.77 -8.16
C GLN A 29 -10.42 8.24 -6.97
N LYS A 30 -11.59 7.62 -7.21
CA LYS A 30 -12.43 7.03 -6.15
C LYS A 30 -11.81 5.76 -5.59
N LEU A 31 -11.21 4.93 -6.43
CA LEU A 31 -10.42 3.76 -6.00
C LEU A 31 -9.19 4.19 -5.18
N ALA A 32 -8.45 5.20 -5.64
CA ALA A 32 -7.33 5.76 -4.90
C ALA A 32 -7.75 6.39 -3.56
N PHE A 33 -8.94 7.01 -3.49
CA PHE A 33 -9.51 7.53 -2.26
C PHE A 33 -9.86 6.40 -1.28
N ALA A 34 -10.57 5.37 -1.73
CA ALA A 34 -10.93 4.21 -0.92
C ALA A 34 -9.70 3.50 -0.32
N ILE A 35 -8.59 3.39 -1.06
CA ILE A 35 -7.32 2.86 -0.52
C ILE A 35 -6.71 3.79 0.54
N ARG A 36 -6.81 5.12 0.39
CA ARG A 36 -6.29 6.07 1.37
C ARG A 36 -7.07 6.07 2.69
N THR A 37 -8.37 5.77 2.65
CA THR A 37 -9.25 5.72 3.82
C THR A 37 -9.43 4.32 4.41
N SER A 38 -8.98 3.27 3.72
CA SER A 38 -9.00 1.90 4.26
C SER A 38 -7.83 1.66 5.20
N VAL A 39 -8.10 1.04 6.35
CA VAL A 39 -7.05 0.55 7.27
C VAL A 39 -6.21 -0.51 6.56
N ASN A 40 -4.89 -0.35 6.59
CA ASN A 40 -3.96 -1.30 5.99
C ASN A 40 -3.46 -2.30 7.05
N GLU A 41 -3.72 -3.59 6.82
CA GLU A 41 -3.36 -4.74 7.67
C GLU A 41 -1.91 -4.69 8.21
N ILE A 42 -0.95 -4.17 7.44
CA ILE A 42 0.46 -4.13 7.87
C ILE A 42 0.69 -2.96 8.83
N THR A 43 0.13 -1.78 8.53
CA THR A 43 0.37 -0.57 9.33
C THR A 43 -0.54 -0.47 10.54
N GLY A 44 -1.75 -1.06 10.49
CA GLY A 44 -2.77 -0.93 11.53
C GLY A 44 -3.64 0.33 11.41
N ASP A 45 -3.24 1.25 10.53
CA ASP A 45 -3.86 2.58 10.30
C ASP A 45 -4.14 2.84 8.81
N THR A 46 -4.93 3.88 8.53
CA THR A 46 -5.22 4.37 7.17
C THR A 46 -4.02 5.13 6.58
N PRO A 47 -3.75 5.02 5.27
CA PRO A 47 -2.72 5.85 4.63
C PRO A 47 -2.99 7.35 4.68
N ALA A 48 -4.25 7.79 4.81
CA ALA A 48 -4.57 9.20 4.97
C ALA A 48 -4.15 9.73 6.34
N TYR A 49 -4.52 9.04 7.42
CA TYR A 49 -4.14 9.41 8.79
C TYR A 49 -2.62 9.46 8.95
N LEU A 50 -1.89 8.48 8.41
CA LEU A 50 -0.42 8.44 8.54
C LEU A 50 0.32 9.56 7.78
N ASN A 51 -0.29 10.12 6.73
CA ASN A 51 0.29 11.20 5.94
C ASN A 51 -0.18 12.60 6.40
N LEU A 52 -1.42 12.73 6.86
CA LEU A 52 -2.06 14.02 7.14
C LEU A 52 -2.36 14.26 8.63
N GLY A 53 -2.24 13.24 9.47
CA GLY A 53 -2.64 13.26 10.89
C GLY A 53 -4.15 13.29 11.12
N ARG A 54 -4.94 13.10 10.06
CA ARG A 54 -6.40 13.05 10.07
C ARG A 54 -6.90 12.28 8.85
N ASP A 55 -8.02 11.60 9.01
CA ASP A 55 -8.76 11.06 7.87
C ASP A 55 -9.54 12.18 7.13
N PRO A 56 -9.83 12.00 5.83
CA PRO A 56 -10.73 12.89 5.11
C PRO A 56 -12.18 12.59 5.51
N ILE A 57 -12.99 13.63 5.68
CA ILE A 57 -14.41 13.52 5.97
C ILE A 57 -15.10 12.84 4.77
N LEU A 58 -15.77 11.72 5.01
CA LEU A 58 -16.53 11.00 3.99
C LEU A 58 -17.89 11.71 3.75
N PRO A 59 -18.49 11.58 2.56
CA PRO A 59 -19.88 12.02 2.33
C PRO A 59 -20.87 11.35 3.28
N LEU A 60 -20.59 10.11 3.71
CA LEU A 60 -21.38 9.41 4.72
C LEU A 60 -21.22 10.04 6.12
N ASP A 61 -20.02 10.49 6.47
CA ASP A 61 -19.78 11.19 7.74
C ASP A 61 -20.54 12.51 7.80
N LEU A 62 -20.72 13.22 6.67
CA LEU A 62 -21.54 14.45 6.62
C LEU A 62 -23.05 14.17 6.81
N ILE A 63 -23.50 12.96 6.48
CA ILE A 63 -24.91 12.55 6.63
C ILE A 63 -25.17 12.02 8.04
N ILE A 64 -24.21 11.29 8.62
CA ILE A 64 -24.34 10.68 9.96
C ILE A 64 -23.94 11.69 11.06
N ASN A 65 -22.81 12.37 10.90
CA ASN A 65 -22.38 13.44 11.79
C ASN A 65 -22.84 14.79 11.22
N ARG A 66 -23.91 15.34 11.81
CA ARG A 66 -24.06 16.80 11.84
C ARG A 66 -22.75 17.36 12.41
N PRO A 67 -22.05 18.31 11.73
CA PRO A 67 -20.85 18.90 12.30
C PRO A 67 -21.18 19.49 13.67
N ALA A 68 -20.24 19.34 14.62
CA ALA A 68 -20.32 20.06 15.89
C ALA A 68 -20.52 21.55 15.59
N PRO A 69 -21.30 22.29 16.42
CA PRO A 69 -21.61 23.69 16.16
C PRO A 69 -20.33 24.49 15.90
N ASP A 70 -20.42 25.46 14.98
CA ASP A 70 -19.29 26.24 14.51
C ASP A 70 -18.42 26.75 15.67
N PRO A 71 -17.08 26.74 15.53
CA PRO A 71 -16.20 27.14 16.61
C PRO A 71 -16.56 28.56 17.09
N PRO A 72 -16.65 28.78 18.42
CA PRO A 72 -17.07 30.06 18.96
C PRO A 72 -16.15 31.19 18.46
N PRO A 73 -16.69 32.39 18.22
CA PRO A 73 -16.00 33.42 17.46
C PRO A 73 -14.69 33.86 18.12
N ILE A 74 -13.60 33.65 17.38
CA ILE A 74 -12.31 34.35 17.42
C ILE A 74 -11.80 34.72 18.83
N SER A 75 -10.93 33.89 19.39
CA SER A 75 -10.09 34.22 20.56
C SER A 75 -8.75 33.47 20.48
N PRO A 76 -7.67 34.05 21.01
CA PRO A 76 -6.48 34.42 20.25
C PRO A 76 -5.89 33.25 19.47
N GLU A 77 -6.17 33.26 18.16
CA GLU A 77 -6.02 32.13 17.22
C GLU A 77 -4.65 31.44 17.30
N HIS A 78 -3.58 32.22 17.48
CA HIS A 78 -2.21 31.73 17.55
C HIS A 78 -1.96 30.69 18.64
N LYS A 79 -2.56 30.83 19.84
CA LYS A 79 -2.34 29.86 20.94
C LYS A 79 -3.06 28.54 20.67
N PHE A 80 -4.30 28.59 20.21
CA PHE A 80 -5.08 27.41 19.86
C PHE A 80 -4.46 26.67 18.67
N ILE A 81 -4.07 27.38 17.60
CA ILE A 81 -3.41 26.79 16.42
C ILE A 81 -2.06 26.16 16.82
N GLN A 82 -1.28 26.78 17.70
CA GLN A 82 -0.03 26.18 18.18
C GLN A 82 -0.29 24.91 19.00
N GLN A 83 -1.26 24.91 19.92
CA GLN A 83 -1.65 23.72 20.70
C GLN A 83 -2.16 22.58 19.81
N TYR A 84 -2.97 22.89 18.79
CA TYR A 84 -3.40 21.90 17.81
C TYR A 84 -2.21 21.32 17.02
N ARG A 85 -1.27 22.16 16.58
CA ARG A 85 -0.07 21.72 15.84
C ARG A 85 0.87 20.86 16.70
N THR A 86 1.07 21.19 17.97
CA THR A 86 1.90 20.38 18.88
C THR A 86 1.22 19.06 19.22
N HIS A 87 -0.09 19.07 19.49
CA HIS A 87 -0.87 17.85 19.70
C HIS A 87 -0.85 16.93 18.48
N LEU A 88 -1.09 17.47 17.28
CA LEU A 88 -1.06 16.71 16.03
C LEU A 88 0.32 16.11 15.74
N ALA A 89 1.39 16.89 15.94
CA ALA A 89 2.76 16.40 15.78
C ALA A 89 3.13 15.32 16.82
N HIS A 90 2.63 15.43 18.05
CA HIS A 90 2.81 14.40 19.09
C HIS A 90 2.03 13.12 18.74
N ALA A 91 0.75 13.24 18.41
CA ALA A 91 -0.10 12.13 18.00
C ALA A 91 0.54 11.36 16.81
N LEU A 92 0.92 12.07 15.74
CA LEU A 92 1.61 11.48 14.60
C LEU A 92 2.91 10.76 15.01
N ARG A 93 3.73 11.32 15.90
CA ARG A 93 4.96 10.63 16.38
C ARG A 93 4.64 9.32 17.10
N VAL A 94 3.63 9.32 17.98
CA VAL A 94 3.19 8.13 18.71
C VAL A 94 2.61 7.09 17.74
N THR A 95 1.73 7.49 16.82
CA THR A 95 1.19 6.61 15.78
C THR A 95 2.31 6.01 14.93
N HIS A 96 3.23 6.82 14.39
CA HIS A 96 4.35 6.32 13.58
C HIS A 96 5.27 5.36 14.36
N HIS A 97 5.40 5.50 15.69
CA HIS A 97 6.07 4.52 16.53
C HIS A 97 5.30 3.20 16.60
N LEU A 98 4.00 3.25 16.94
CA LEU A 98 3.13 2.06 17.02
C LEU A 98 3.06 1.31 15.68
N VAL A 99 2.92 2.04 14.57
CA VAL A 99 2.90 1.50 13.21
C VAL A 99 4.20 0.79 12.85
N ARG A 100 5.36 1.28 13.32
CA ARG A 100 6.66 0.61 13.10
C ARG A 100 6.73 -0.72 13.81
N GLU A 101 6.33 -0.76 15.08
CA GLU A 101 6.32 -2.01 15.86
C GLU A 101 5.29 -3.01 15.31
N HIS A 102 4.08 -2.57 14.99
CA HIS A 102 3.08 -3.42 14.35
C HIS A 102 3.57 -3.94 12.98
N SER A 103 4.11 -3.06 12.13
CA SER A 103 4.69 -3.45 10.84
C SER A 103 5.83 -4.44 10.96
N LYS A 104 6.66 -4.35 12.02
CA LYS A 104 7.75 -5.27 12.31
C LYS A 104 7.21 -6.66 12.68
N ILE A 105 6.23 -6.73 13.58
CA ILE A 105 5.56 -7.98 13.97
C ILE A 105 4.87 -8.64 12.76
N GLN A 106 4.11 -7.86 11.96
CA GLN A 106 3.43 -8.37 10.77
C GLN A 106 4.42 -8.88 9.71
N LYS A 107 5.54 -8.20 9.49
CA LYS A 107 6.62 -8.67 8.60
C LYS A 107 7.24 -9.98 9.07
N LEU A 108 7.50 -10.14 10.38
CA LEU A 108 8.03 -11.38 10.95
C LEU A 108 7.03 -12.53 10.80
N SER A 109 5.74 -12.31 11.08
CA SER A 109 4.68 -13.30 10.87
C SER A 109 4.56 -13.69 9.39
N GLN A 110 4.59 -12.71 8.48
CA GLN A 110 4.57 -12.96 7.03
C GLN A 110 5.80 -13.72 6.56
N LYS A 111 7.00 -13.40 7.07
CA LYS A 111 8.23 -14.16 6.78
C LYS A 111 8.12 -15.59 7.27
N ALA A 112 7.73 -15.84 8.51
CA ALA A 112 7.58 -17.20 9.04
C ALA A 112 6.57 -18.04 8.24
N LYS A 113 5.44 -17.44 7.81
CA LYS A 113 4.45 -18.08 6.91
C LYS A 113 5.04 -18.41 5.54
N TYR A 114 5.86 -17.53 4.96
CA TYR A 114 6.52 -17.76 3.67
C TYR A 114 7.62 -18.82 3.76
N ASP A 115 8.48 -18.73 4.78
CA ASP A 115 9.59 -19.64 5.03
C ASP A 115 9.08 -21.09 5.25
N ARG A 116 7.91 -21.27 5.89
CA ARG A 116 7.26 -22.60 6.04
C ARG A 116 7.01 -23.34 4.72
N HIS A 117 6.80 -22.60 3.63
CA HIS A 117 6.56 -23.16 2.29
C HIS A 117 7.80 -23.07 1.37
N THR A 118 8.93 -22.61 1.89
CA THR A 118 10.16 -22.40 1.12
C THR A 118 11.16 -23.51 1.42
N THR A 119 11.56 -24.26 0.40
CA THR A 119 12.73 -25.15 0.51
C THR A 119 13.98 -24.29 0.64
N ASN A 120 14.70 -24.41 1.75
CA ASN A 120 15.93 -23.64 1.99
C ASN A 120 17.08 -24.22 1.14
N ARG A 121 17.17 -23.79 -0.12
CA ARG A 121 18.23 -24.19 -1.06
C ARG A 121 19.51 -23.38 -0.77
N GLN A 122 20.56 -24.08 -0.36
CA GLN A 122 21.91 -23.53 -0.31
C GLN A 122 22.62 -23.89 -1.63
N PHE A 123 23.49 -22.99 -2.09
CA PHE A 123 24.29 -23.17 -3.30
C PHE A 123 25.76 -22.94 -2.95
N PHE A 124 26.63 -23.79 -3.48
CA PHE A 124 28.09 -23.73 -3.31
C PHE A 124 28.77 -23.34 -4.63
N VAL A 125 30.03 -22.90 -4.53
CA VAL A 125 30.83 -22.55 -5.71
C VAL A 125 31.09 -23.82 -6.52
N GLY A 126 30.54 -23.88 -7.73
CA GLY A 126 30.57 -25.05 -8.62
C GLY A 126 29.19 -25.68 -8.88
N ASP A 127 28.15 -25.29 -8.13
CA ASP A 127 26.80 -25.83 -8.34
C ASP A 127 26.20 -25.37 -9.68
N LEU A 128 25.62 -26.32 -10.41
CA LEU A 128 24.90 -26.08 -11.65
C LEU A 128 23.49 -25.53 -11.35
N VAL A 129 23.21 -24.31 -11.80
CA VAL A 129 21.95 -23.60 -11.52
C VAL A 129 21.24 -23.14 -12.79
N TRP A 130 19.90 -23.23 -12.76
CA TRP A 130 19.02 -22.74 -13.82
C TRP A 130 18.59 -21.31 -13.53
N ILE A 131 18.91 -20.39 -14.43
CA ILE A 131 18.62 -18.95 -14.32
C ILE A 131 17.37 -18.63 -15.14
N GLU A 132 16.36 -17.99 -14.53
CA GLU A 132 15.20 -17.49 -15.28
C GLU A 132 15.61 -16.25 -16.08
N ILE A 133 15.38 -16.25 -17.40
CA ILE A 133 15.69 -15.10 -18.26
C ILE A 133 14.38 -14.38 -18.62
N PRO A 134 14.14 -13.14 -18.12
CA PRO A 134 12.88 -12.43 -18.36
C PRO A 134 12.63 -12.04 -19.82
N THR A 135 13.70 -11.79 -20.58
CA THR A 135 13.68 -11.45 -22.01
C THR A 135 14.80 -12.21 -22.73
N PRO A 136 14.60 -13.50 -23.05
CA PRO A 136 15.66 -14.31 -23.65
C PRO A 136 15.96 -13.81 -25.05
N GLN A 137 17.22 -13.47 -25.30
CA GLN A 137 17.72 -13.10 -26.62
C GLN A 137 18.50 -14.27 -27.23
N ILE A 138 18.20 -14.59 -28.47
CA ILE A 138 19.01 -15.51 -29.29
C ILE A 138 19.48 -14.69 -30.48
N ASN A 139 20.79 -14.65 -30.74
CA ASN A 139 21.42 -13.88 -31.81
C ASN A 139 20.92 -12.42 -31.83
N ASN A 140 21.03 -11.72 -30.68
CA ASN A 140 20.57 -10.34 -30.44
C ASN A 140 19.08 -10.06 -30.75
N THR A 141 18.25 -11.08 -30.90
CA THR A 141 16.82 -10.93 -31.25
C THR A 141 15.94 -11.27 -30.05
N THR A 142 15.02 -10.37 -29.69
CA THR A 142 13.90 -10.62 -28.76
C THR A 142 12.64 -10.88 -29.61
N ILE A 143 12.01 -12.05 -29.73
CA ILE A 143 11.91 -13.27 -28.89
C ILE A 143 10.97 -13.08 -27.68
N THR A 144 9.67 -13.34 -27.94
CA THR A 144 8.53 -13.11 -27.03
C THR A 144 7.52 -14.28 -26.99
N ASN A 145 7.86 -15.45 -27.54
CA ASN A 145 6.87 -16.49 -27.86
C ASN A 145 6.60 -17.47 -26.69
N LYS A 146 5.33 -17.85 -26.47
CA LYS A 146 4.82 -18.53 -25.25
C LYS A 146 5.38 -19.95 -24.98
N LEU A 147 5.96 -20.60 -25.99
CA LEU A 147 6.45 -22.00 -25.95
C LEU A 147 7.97 -22.13 -25.74
N ARG A 148 8.65 -21.07 -25.29
CA ARG A 148 10.12 -21.06 -25.15
C ARG A 148 10.56 -21.48 -23.74
N PRO A 149 11.75 -22.09 -23.59
CA PRO A 149 12.31 -22.38 -22.27
C PRO A 149 12.51 -21.07 -21.51
N LYS A 150 11.96 -21.00 -20.29
CA LYS A 150 12.07 -19.82 -19.40
C LYS A 150 13.40 -19.74 -18.67
N TYR A 151 14.07 -20.87 -18.52
CA TYR A 151 15.29 -21.03 -17.77
C TYR A 151 16.44 -21.38 -18.71
N GLN A 152 17.59 -20.74 -18.50
CA GLN A 152 18.86 -21.08 -19.11
C GLN A 152 19.81 -21.52 -17.99
N GLY A 153 20.33 -22.73 -18.12
CA GLY A 153 21.26 -23.34 -17.18
C GLY A 153 22.22 -24.26 -17.95
N PRO A 154 23.31 -24.69 -17.30
CA PRO A 154 24.31 -25.59 -17.89
C PRO A 154 23.79 -27.02 -18.08
#